data_AF-A0A1G8RT80-F1
#
_entry.id   AF-A0A1G8RT80-F1
#
_cell.length_a   1.000
_cell.length_b   1.000
_cell.length_c   1.000
_cell.angle_alpha   90.00
_cell.angle_beta   90.00
_cell.angle_gamma   90.00
#
_symmetry.space_group_name_H-M   'P 1'
#
loop_
_entity.id
_entity.type
_entity.pdbx_description
1 polymer ?
#
loop_
_entity_poly.entity_id
_entity_poly.type
_entity_poly.pdbx_seq_one_letter_code
_entity_poly.pdbx_strand_id
1 'polypeptide(L)'
;MSVELQSIAKEMHETSKRIDKASKEVFRLAKERAETERVYRTALHQEIVQLRNEGMPATLIGDVSRGRCADLKFERDSALEMHRSALAALESIQVQGSLLQTIARYQADI
;
A
#
# COMPACT_ATOMS: atom_id res chain seq x y z
N MET A 1 -22.48 33.66 1.28
CA MET A 1 -22.89 32.58 2.20
C MET A 1 -23.48 31.36 1.50
N SER A 2 -24.67 31.39 0.87
CA SER A 2 -25.24 30.13 0.30
C SER A 2 -24.39 29.51 -0.83
N VAL A 3 -23.75 30.32 -1.66
CA VAL A 3 -22.90 29.87 -2.78
C VAL A 3 -21.59 29.23 -2.29
N GLU A 4 -21.01 29.75 -1.19
CA GLU A 4 -19.77 29.21 -0.60
C GLU A 4 -20.02 27.90 0.17
N LEU A 5 -21.16 27.80 0.86
CA LEU A 5 -21.52 26.56 1.54
C LEU A 5 -21.80 25.42 0.52
N GLN A 6 -22.41 25.77 -0.62
CA GLN A 6 -22.61 24.84 -1.74
C GLN A 6 -21.29 24.40 -2.38
N SER A 7 -20.29 25.28 -2.50
CA SER A 7 -18.98 24.89 -3.03
C SER A 7 -18.23 23.96 -2.09
N ILE A 8 -18.26 24.21 -0.77
CA ILE A 8 -17.65 23.31 0.21
C ILE A 8 -18.35 21.96 0.22
N ALA A 9 -19.69 21.92 0.16
CA ALA A 9 -20.43 20.67 0.08
C ALA A 9 -20.05 19.85 -1.17
N LYS A 10 -19.82 20.52 -2.31
CA LYS A 10 -19.33 19.88 -3.53
C LYS A 10 -17.92 19.31 -3.35
N GLU A 11 -16.99 20.07 -2.77
CA GLU A 11 -15.63 19.61 -2.50
C GLU A 11 -15.60 18.44 -1.50
N MET A 12 -16.46 18.45 -0.48
CA MET A 12 -16.62 17.32 0.44
C MET A 12 -17.11 16.05 -0.28
N HIS A 13 -18.07 16.19 -1.19
CA HIS A 13 -18.56 15.07 -2.02
C HIS A 13 -17.47 14.52 -2.94
N GLU A 14 -16.70 15.40 -3.58
CA GLU A 14 -15.57 14.99 -4.41
C GLU A 14 -14.47 14.30 -3.58
N THR A 15 -14.18 14.81 -2.40
CA THR A 15 -13.23 14.20 -1.45
C THR A 15 -13.71 12.82 -1.01
N SER A 16 -15.00 12.66 -0.70
CA SER A 16 -15.59 11.36 -0.38
C SER A 16 -15.42 10.33 -1.51
N LYS A 17 -15.66 10.75 -2.77
CA LYS A 17 -15.40 9.89 -3.94
C LYS A 17 -13.92 9.52 -4.08
N ARG A 18 -13.00 10.43 -3.77
CA ARG A 18 -11.56 10.15 -3.79
C ARG A 18 -11.17 9.16 -2.70
N ILE A 19 -11.75 9.26 -1.50
CA ILE A 19 -11.55 8.30 -0.41
C ILE A 19 -12.02 6.90 -0.81
N ASP A 20 -13.21 6.76 -1.41
CA ASP A 20 -13.73 5.47 -1.87
C ASP A 20 -12.79 4.81 -2.90
N LYS A 21 -12.34 5.59 -3.90
CA LYS A 21 -11.39 5.11 -4.91
C LYS A 21 -10.05 4.70 -4.29
N ALA A 22 -9.48 5.55 -3.43
CA ALA A 22 -8.20 5.27 -2.77
C ALA A 22 -8.30 4.04 -1.85
N SER A 23 -9.42 3.87 -1.16
CA SER A 23 -9.65 2.69 -0.30
C SER A 23 -9.68 1.39 -1.11
N LYS A 24 -10.37 1.38 -2.25
CA LYS A 24 -10.38 0.22 -3.16
C LYS A 24 -8.98 -0.11 -3.68
N GLU A 25 -8.20 0.91 -4.00
CA GLU A 25 -6.82 0.73 -4.46
C GLU A 25 -5.92 0.18 -3.35
N VAL A 26 -6.07 0.66 -2.11
CA VAL A 26 -5.38 0.09 -0.94
C VAL A 26 -5.69 -1.40 -0.79
N PHE A 27 -6.95 -1.83 -0.92
CA PHE A 27 -7.30 -3.25 -0.86
C PHE A 27 -6.65 -4.07 -1.97
N ARG A 28 -6.60 -3.52 -3.20
CA ARG A 28 -5.93 -4.15 -4.33
C ARG A 28 -4.44 -4.35 -4.05
N LEU A 29 -3.76 -3.30 -3.59
CA LEU A 29 -2.34 -3.31 -3.23
C LEU A 29 -2.04 -4.21 -2.02
N ALA A 30 -2.97 -4.30 -1.06
CA ALA A 30 -2.83 -5.20 0.08
C ALA A 30 -2.82 -6.67 -0.37
N LYS A 31 -3.70 -7.03 -1.32
CA LYS A 31 -3.74 -8.36 -1.92
C LYS A 31 -2.47 -8.63 -2.72
N GLU A 32 -2.02 -7.68 -3.53
CA GLU A 32 -0.79 -7.79 -4.31
C GLU A 32 0.43 -8.00 -3.42
N ARG A 33 0.58 -7.21 -2.35
CA ARG A 33 1.61 -7.38 -1.33
C ARG A 33 1.58 -8.78 -0.69
N ALA A 34 0.40 -9.28 -0.34
CA ALA A 34 0.27 -10.60 0.26
C ALA A 34 0.69 -11.72 -0.71
N GLU A 35 0.34 -11.55 -1.99
CA GLU A 35 0.67 -12.51 -3.03
C GLU A 35 2.17 -12.54 -3.35
N THR A 36 2.80 -11.37 -3.49
CA THR A 36 4.25 -11.29 -3.75
C THR A 36 5.08 -11.82 -2.57
N GLU A 37 4.66 -11.58 -1.32
CA GLU A 37 5.28 -12.21 -0.14
C GLU A 37 5.17 -13.75 -0.20
N ARG A 38 3.98 -14.28 -0.54
CA ARG A 38 3.75 -15.72 -0.67
C ARG A 38 4.63 -16.34 -1.75
N VAL A 39 4.69 -15.72 -2.92
CA VAL A 39 5.50 -16.18 -4.06
C VAL A 39 6.99 -16.18 -3.68
N TYR A 40 7.51 -15.07 -3.17
CA TYR A 40 8.91 -14.97 -2.76
C TYR A 40 9.29 -16.00 -1.69
N ARG A 41 8.47 -16.15 -0.64
CA ARG A 41 8.73 -17.12 0.45
C ARG A 41 8.77 -18.56 -0.07
N THR A 42 7.86 -18.90 -0.98
CA THR A 42 7.78 -20.23 -1.58
C THR A 42 9.03 -20.51 -2.42
N ALA A 43 9.38 -19.59 -3.33
CA ALA A 43 10.54 -19.72 -4.20
C ALA A 43 11.84 -19.79 -3.39
N LEU A 44 12.01 -18.92 -2.39
CA LEU A 44 13.18 -18.92 -1.53
C LEU A 44 13.36 -20.27 -0.80
N HIS A 45 12.27 -20.85 -0.29
CA HIS A 45 12.34 -22.16 0.35
C HIS A 45 12.66 -23.28 -0.64
N GLN A 46 12.10 -23.24 -1.84
CA GLN A 46 12.44 -24.19 -2.90
C GLN A 46 13.94 -24.13 -3.26
N GLU A 47 14.49 -22.93 -3.45
CA GLU A 47 15.92 -22.73 -3.72
C GLU A 47 16.80 -23.22 -2.57
N ILE A 48 16.42 -22.98 -1.31
CA ILE A 48 17.16 -23.48 -0.15
C ILE A 48 17.21 -25.02 -0.16
N VAL A 49 16.09 -25.69 -0.42
CA VAL A 49 16.02 -27.15 -0.48
C VAL A 49 16.83 -27.69 -1.66
N GLN A 50 16.73 -27.06 -2.82
CA GLN A 50 17.49 -27.44 -4.00
C GLN A 50 19.00 -27.33 -3.74
N LEU A 51 19.48 -26.20 -3.21
CA LEU A 51 20.89 -26.00 -2.89
C LEU A 51 21.41 -27.01 -1.85
N ARG A 52 20.58 -27.42 -0.88
CA ARG A 52 20.93 -28.50 0.05
C ARG A 52 21.12 -29.83 -0.68
N ASN A 53 20.23 -30.15 -1.60
CA ASN A 53 20.31 -31.38 -2.40
C ASN A 53 21.52 -31.37 -3.35
N GLU A 54 21.93 -30.19 -3.83
CA GLU A 54 23.14 -29.98 -4.63
C GLU A 54 24.44 -30.09 -3.80
N GLY A 55 24.36 -30.29 -2.48
CA GLY A 55 25.52 -30.43 -1.60
C GLY A 55 26.22 -29.10 -1.26
N MET A 56 25.55 -27.96 -1.48
CA MET A 56 26.08 -26.64 -1.15
C MET A 56 26.40 -26.56 0.36
N PRO A 57 27.56 -26.01 0.77
CA PRO A 57 27.86 -25.77 2.18
C PRO A 57 26.78 -24.94 2.86
N ALA A 58 26.30 -25.37 4.03
CA ALA A 58 25.17 -24.75 4.72
C ALA A 58 25.35 -23.24 4.99
N THR A 59 26.60 -22.79 5.16
CA THR A 59 26.97 -21.38 5.34
C THR A 59 26.71 -20.52 4.11
N LEU A 60 26.73 -21.08 2.90
CA LEU A 60 26.55 -20.36 1.63
C LEU A 60 25.11 -20.38 1.11
N ILE A 61 24.31 -21.37 1.51
CA ILE A 61 22.95 -21.58 1.00
C ILE A 61 22.07 -20.33 1.18
N GLY A 62 22.18 -19.65 2.32
CA GLY A 62 21.40 -18.44 2.60
C GLY A 62 21.70 -17.31 1.61
N ASP A 63 22.98 -17.11 1.28
CA ASP A 63 23.39 -16.00 0.42
C ASP A 63 23.08 -16.31 -1.05
N VAL A 64 23.32 -17.55 -1.48
CA VAL A 64 23.04 -18.01 -2.85
C VAL A 64 21.54 -18.02 -3.13
N SER A 65 20.72 -18.59 -2.24
CA SER A 65 19.26 -18.62 -2.42
C SER A 65 18.65 -17.21 -2.50
N ARG A 66 19.11 -16.27 -1.65
CA ARG A 66 18.65 -14.87 -1.72
C ARG A 66 19.12 -14.18 -3.00
N GLY A 67 20.32 -14.48 -3.48
CA GLY A 67 20.82 -13.98 -4.76
C GLY A 67 20.00 -14.48 -5.94
N ARG A 68 19.66 -15.78 -5.96
CA ARG A 68 18.82 -16.38 -7.02
C ARG A 68 17.38 -15.86 -7.00
N CYS A 69 16.83 -15.53 -5.83
CA CYS A 69 15.49 -14.97 -5.68
C CYS A 69 15.47 -13.43 -5.59
N ALA A 70 16.52 -12.73 -6.05
CA ALA A 70 16.64 -11.28 -5.88
C ALA A 70 15.49 -10.49 -6.54
N ASP A 71 15.06 -10.89 -7.74
CA ASP A 71 13.98 -10.21 -8.46
C ASP A 71 12.63 -10.37 -7.73
N LEU A 72 12.31 -11.59 -7.29
CA LEU A 72 11.12 -11.85 -6.48
C LEU A 72 11.13 -11.08 -5.15
N LYS A 73 12.32 -10.91 -4.56
CA LYS A 73 12.49 -10.08 -3.36
C LYS A 73 12.21 -8.61 -3.66
N PHE A 74 12.72 -8.11 -4.78
CA PHE A 74 12.47 -6.75 -5.22
C PHE A 74 10.97 -6.49 -5.45
N GLU A 75 10.28 -7.38 -6.15
CA GLU A 75 8.83 -7.27 -6.40
C GLU A 75 8.04 -7.21 -5.09
N ARG A 76 8.36 -8.10 -4.14
CA ARG A 76 7.78 -8.11 -2.80
C ARG A 76 8.03 -6.83 -2.03
N ASP A 77 9.26 -6.34 -2.02
CA ASP A 77 9.65 -5.13 -1.29
C ASP A 77 9.00 -3.89 -1.91
N SER A 78 8.93 -3.85 -3.24
CA SER A 78 8.21 -2.81 -3.98
C SER A 78 6.71 -2.82 -3.63
N ALA A 79 6.06 -3.98 -3.68
CA ALA A 79 4.64 -4.11 -3.33
C ALA A 79 4.34 -3.70 -1.88
N LEU A 80 5.26 -4.00 -0.94
CA LEU A 80 5.17 -3.55 0.44
C LEU A 80 5.20 -2.02 0.54
N GLU A 81 6.16 -1.37 -0.11
CA GLU A 81 6.29 0.08 -0.07
C GLU A 81 5.14 0.78 -0.79
N MET A 82 4.69 0.25 -1.94
CA MET A 82 3.52 0.77 -2.64
C MET A 82 2.26 0.74 -1.77
N HIS A 83 2.02 -0.37 -1.06
CA HIS A 83 0.88 -0.47 -0.14
C HIS A 83 1.00 0.53 1.03
N ARG A 84 2.20 0.73 1.59
CA ARG A 84 2.45 1.73 2.65
C ARG A 84 2.21 3.15 2.15
N SER A 85 2.72 3.50 0.97
CA SER A 85 2.50 4.80 0.36
C SER A 85 1.02 5.05 0.07
N ALA A 86 0.28 4.03 -0.39
CA ALA A 86 -1.16 4.14 -0.62
C ALA A 86 -1.95 4.41 0.66
N LEU A 87 -1.59 3.77 1.78
CA LEU A 87 -2.19 4.06 3.09
C LEU A 87 -1.93 5.51 3.54
N ALA A 88 -0.69 5.98 3.41
CA ALA A 88 -0.34 7.36 3.74
C ALA A 88 -1.08 8.38 2.84
N ALA A 89 -1.25 8.07 1.55
CA ALA A 89 -2.01 8.90 0.63
C ALA A 89 -3.51 8.94 1.00
N LEU A 90 -4.10 7.80 1.39
CA LEU A 90 -5.48 7.73 1.87
C LEU A 90 -5.67 8.59 3.13
N GLU A 91 -4.76 8.49 4.10
CA GLU A 91 -4.78 9.29 5.32
C GLU A 91 -4.73 10.79 5.02
N SER A 92 -3.86 11.21 4.09
CA SER A 92 -3.78 12.61 3.64
C SER A 92 -5.12 13.13 3.09
N ILE A 93 -5.82 12.32 2.29
CA ILE A 93 -7.15 12.69 1.77
C ILE A 93 -8.19 12.75 2.89
N GLN A 94 -8.13 11.85 3.89
CA GLN A 94 -9.02 11.89 5.05
C GLN A 94 -8.81 13.14 5.92
N VAL A 95 -7.55 13.59 6.08
CA VAL A 95 -7.22 14.86 6.74
C VAL A 95 -7.81 16.04 5.97
N GLN A 96 -7.70 16.05 4.63
CA GLN A 96 -8.36 17.08 3.80
C GLN A 96 -9.88 17.11 4.02
N GLY A 97 -10.53 15.95 4.07
CA GLY A 97 -11.96 15.86 4.39
C GLY A 97 -12.32 16.44 5.77
N SER A 98 -11.51 16.15 6.78
CA SER A 98 -11.68 16.68 8.14
C SER A 98 -11.51 18.20 8.22
N LEU A 99 -10.57 18.74 7.44
CA LEU A 99 -10.37 20.19 7.30
C LEU A 99 -11.60 20.87 6.69
N LEU A 100 -12.14 20.31 5.59
CA LEU A 100 -13.36 20.83 4.95
C LEU A 100 -14.56 20.80 5.92
N GLN A 101 -14.72 19.72 6.69
CA GLN A 101 -15.76 19.63 7.72
C GLN A 101 -15.61 20.72 8.80
N THR A 102 -14.37 21.00 9.20
CA THR A 102 -14.07 22.05 10.20
C THR A 102 -14.43 23.43 9.65
N ILE A 103 -14.03 23.75 8.42
CA ILE A 103 -14.35 25.00 7.75
C ILE A 103 -15.87 25.18 7.64
N ALA A 104 -16.58 24.14 7.20
CA ALA A 104 -18.03 24.16 7.05
C ALA A 104 -18.76 24.47 8.37
N ARG A 105 -18.25 23.95 9.50
CA ARG A 105 -18.83 24.21 10.83
C ARG A 105 -18.68 25.68 11.21
N TYR A 106 -17.48 26.25 11.08
CA TYR A 106 -17.25 27.66 11.40
C TYR A 106 -18.10 28.60 10.55
N GLN A 107 -18.36 28.26 9.28
CA GLN A 107 -19.24 29.07 8.42
C GLN A 107 -20.72 28.94 8.74
N ALA A 108 -21.15 27.85 9.40
CA ALA A 108 -22.53 27.69 9.85
C ALA A 108 -22.81 28.43 11.17
N ASP A 109 -21.75 28.69 11.95
CA ASP A 109 -21.82 29.40 13.23
C ASP A 109 -21.74 30.94 13.09
N ILE A 110 -21.43 31.46 11.89
CA ILE A 110 -21.39 32.89 11.52
C ILE A 110 -22.68 33.28 10.80
#